data_AF-A0A947BHW0-F1
#
_entry.id   AF-A0A947BHW0-F1
#
_cell.length_a   1.000
_cell.length_b   1.000
_cell.length_c   1.000
_cell.angle_alpha   90.00
_cell.angle_beta   90.00
_cell.angle_gamma   90.00
#
_symmetry.space_group_name_H-M   'P 1'
#
loop_
_entity.id
_entity.type
_entity.pdbx_description
1 polymer ?
#
loop_
_entity_poly.entity_id
_entity_poly.type
_entity_poly.pdbx_seq_one_letter_code
_entity_poly.pdbx_strand_id
1 'polypeptide(L)'
;MVADEQVDKGSTSVKGAEKAGVLLLTLGEDVAAQILQHMSPKEVQKVGSTMATMNDVSRPTVEFVIDDFFDVLESQTALGIGNDTYIRGMLEKALGDKAGSVIDRILMGSGSNGLESMKWMDPKAIAE
;
A
#
# COMPACT_ATOMS: atom_id res chain seq x y z
N MET A 1 12.21 -38.67 27.33
CA MET A 1 13.27 -38.22 26.39
C MET A 1 12.66 -38.24 25.01
N VAL A 2 11.83 -37.25 24.71
CA VAL A 2 11.27 -37.03 23.38
C VAL A 2 12.01 -35.80 22.89
N ALA A 3 12.73 -35.95 21.78
CA ALA A 3 13.46 -34.89 21.14
C ALA A 3 12.48 -33.75 20.82
N ASP A 4 12.78 -32.57 21.34
CA ASP A 4 12.09 -31.32 20.99
C ASP A 4 12.46 -31.01 19.54
N GLU A 5 11.57 -31.39 18.64
CA GLU A 5 11.67 -31.16 17.21
C GLU A 5 11.54 -29.65 16.97
N GLN A 6 12.68 -29.04 16.68
CA GLN A 6 12.84 -27.64 16.33
C GLN A 6 11.83 -27.26 15.25
N VAL A 7 10.80 -26.51 15.63
CA VAL A 7 9.91 -25.83 14.70
C VAL A 7 10.69 -24.71 14.04
N ASP A 8 11.16 -24.99 12.81
CA ASP A 8 11.72 -24.00 11.89
C ASP A 8 10.75 -22.83 11.71
N LYS A 9 11.14 -21.66 12.22
CA LYS A 9 10.39 -20.40 12.09
C LYS A 9 10.58 -19.81 10.68
N GLY A 10 10.09 -20.51 9.67
CA GLY A 10 10.05 -20.08 8.27
C GLY A 10 9.09 -18.92 7.94
N SER A 11 8.75 -18.05 8.90
CA SER A 11 8.07 -16.76 8.68
C SER A 11 9.06 -15.60 8.88
N THR A 12 10.14 -15.67 8.12
CA THR A 12 11.39 -14.91 8.21
C THR A 12 11.20 -13.40 8.37
N SER A 13 11.67 -12.87 9.50
CA SER A 13 11.80 -11.45 9.81
C SER A 13 12.75 -10.76 8.81
N VAL A 14 12.21 -10.23 7.71
CA VAL A 14 12.96 -9.36 6.78
C VAL A 14 13.48 -8.15 7.56
N LYS A 15 14.79 -7.94 7.59
CA LYS A 15 15.40 -6.83 8.35
C LYS A 15 15.01 -5.49 7.72
N GLY A 16 14.93 -4.42 8.51
CA GLY A 16 14.48 -3.10 7.99
C GLY A 16 15.29 -2.58 6.78
N ALA A 17 16.60 -2.88 6.72
CA ALA A 17 17.43 -2.53 5.55
C ALA A 17 17.12 -3.39 4.31
N GLU A 18 16.69 -4.65 4.52
CA GLU A 18 16.25 -5.52 3.44
C GLU A 18 14.88 -5.08 2.92
N LYS A 19 13.94 -4.75 3.83
CA LYS A 19 12.64 -4.16 3.44
C LYS A 19 12.82 -2.88 2.63
N ALA A 20 13.69 -1.98 3.09
CA ALA A 20 14.02 -0.75 2.37
C ALA A 20 14.64 -1.04 0.99
N GLY A 21 15.58 -1.99 0.91
CA GLY A 21 16.19 -2.38 -0.36
C GLY A 21 15.17 -2.93 -1.37
N VAL A 22 14.29 -3.83 -0.93
CA VAL A 22 13.20 -4.38 -1.76
C VAL A 22 12.27 -3.27 -2.25
N LEU A 23 11.82 -2.38 -1.35
CA LEU A 23 10.95 -1.26 -1.72
C LEU A 23 11.61 -0.34 -2.75
N LEU A 24 12.88 0.04 -2.56
CA LEU A 24 13.60 0.90 -3.51
C LEU A 24 13.76 0.23 -4.88
N LEU A 25 14.02 -1.08 -4.93
CA LEU A 25 14.08 -1.82 -6.20
C LEU A 25 12.74 -1.82 -6.93
N THR A 26 11.61 -1.88 -6.20
CA THR A 26 10.26 -1.85 -6.81
C THR A 26 9.86 -0.48 -7.36
N LEU A 27 10.39 0.61 -6.78
CA LEU A 27 10.08 1.97 -7.19
C LEU A 27 10.86 2.42 -8.44
N GLY A 28 11.94 1.71 -8.78
CA GLY A 28 12.81 2.05 -9.91
C GLY A 28 13.86 3.12 -9.59
N GLU A 29 14.82 3.27 -10.50
CA GLU A 29 16.05 4.04 -10.28
C GLU A 29 15.80 5.52 -9.95
N ASP A 30 14.98 6.21 -10.74
CA ASP A 30 14.75 7.66 -10.59
C ASP A 30 14.10 8.03 -9.24
N VAL A 31 13.14 7.21 -8.80
CA VAL A 31 12.41 7.44 -7.54
C VAL A 31 13.30 7.02 -6.36
N ALA A 32 13.98 5.89 -6.46
CA ALA A 32 14.90 5.44 -5.42
C ALA A 32 16.05 6.44 -5.19
N ALA A 33 16.61 7.01 -6.26
CA ALA A 33 17.67 8.02 -6.17
C ALA A 33 17.21 9.27 -5.39
N GLN A 34 15.99 9.77 -5.65
CA GLN A 34 15.42 10.89 -4.91
C GLN A 34 15.26 10.58 -3.42
N ILE A 35 14.84 9.36 -3.08
CA ILE A 35 14.72 8.93 -1.67
C ILE A 35 16.10 8.86 -1.01
N LEU A 36 17.10 8.26 -1.69
CA LEU A 36 18.46 8.13 -1.17
C LEU A 36 19.13 9.49 -0.90
N GLN A 37 18.79 10.54 -1.66
CA GLN A 37 19.29 11.90 -1.43
C GLN A 37 18.87 12.49 -0.07
N HIS A 38 17.80 11.98 0.54
CA HIS A 38 17.32 12.40 1.85
C HIS A 38 17.92 11.59 3.02
N MET A 39 18.75 10.59 2.74
CA MET A 39 19.32 9.70 3.74
C MET A 39 20.74 10.12 4.13
N SER A 40 21.16 9.77 5.35
CA SER A 40 22.56 9.99 5.75
C SER A 40 23.51 9.01 5.03
N PRO A 41 24.81 9.35 4.87
CA PRO A 41 25.77 8.47 4.19
C PRO A 41 25.85 7.05 4.78
N LYS A 42 25.66 6.92 6.09
CA LYS A 42 25.66 5.61 6.78
C LYS A 42 24.45 4.76 6.41
N GLU A 43 23.29 5.38 6.25
CA GLU A 43 22.05 4.69 5.87
C GLU A 43 22.08 4.27 4.41
N VAL A 44 22.56 5.15 3.52
CA VAL A 44 22.77 4.83 2.10
C VAL A 44 23.71 3.64 1.96
N GLN A 45 24.83 3.62 2.69
CA GLN A 45 25.77 2.49 2.65
C GLN A 45 25.11 1.19 3.15
N LYS A 46 24.31 1.25 4.20
CA LYS A 46 23.62 0.08 4.76
C LYS A 46 22.60 -0.49 3.78
N VAL A 47 21.78 0.36 3.17
CA VAL A 47 20.76 -0.08 2.23
C VAL A 47 21.39 -0.53 0.92
N GLY A 48 22.35 0.22 0.38
CA GLY A 48 23.06 -0.15 -0.85
C GLY A 48 23.86 -1.46 -0.74
N SER A 49 24.54 -1.70 0.38
CA SER A 49 25.22 -2.99 0.61
C SER A 49 24.24 -4.16 0.72
N THR A 50 23.07 -3.92 1.33
CA THR A 50 22.01 -4.93 1.40
C THR A 50 21.46 -5.23 0.01
N MET A 51 21.13 -4.20 -0.78
CA MET A 51 20.67 -4.33 -2.17
C MET A 51 21.67 -5.07 -3.06
N ALA A 52 22.97 -4.81 -2.91
CA ALA A 52 24.00 -5.50 -3.69
C ALA A 52 24.10 -7.00 -3.39
N THR A 53 23.66 -7.44 -2.22
CA THR A 53 23.64 -8.88 -1.83
C THR A 53 22.33 -9.59 -2.22
N MET A 54 21.30 -8.85 -2.61
CA MET A 54 20.02 -9.38 -3.02
C MET A 54 20.08 -9.82 -4.48
N ASN A 55 20.10 -11.13 -4.72
CA ASN A 55 20.18 -11.68 -6.08
C ASN A 55 18.85 -12.25 -6.59
N ASP A 56 17.91 -12.57 -5.68
CA ASP A 56 16.63 -13.16 -6.07
C ASP A 56 15.56 -12.80 -5.03
N VAL A 57 14.86 -11.68 -5.25
CA VAL A 57 13.76 -11.27 -4.36
C VAL A 57 12.50 -11.98 -4.84
N SER A 58 12.00 -12.92 -4.03
CA SER A 58 10.79 -13.66 -4.37
C SER A 58 9.57 -12.74 -4.42
N ARG A 59 8.63 -13.00 -5.35
CA ARG A 59 7.38 -12.25 -5.44
C ARG A 59 6.61 -12.16 -4.11
N PRO A 60 6.48 -13.25 -3.33
CA PRO A 60 5.86 -13.17 -2.00
C PRO A 60 6.58 -12.21 -1.04
N THR A 61 7.90 -12.10 -1.13
CA THR A 61 8.67 -11.13 -0.33
C THR A 61 8.36 -9.69 -0.73
N VAL A 62 8.23 -9.43 -2.03
CA VAL A 62 7.85 -8.10 -2.52
C VAL A 62 6.47 -7.71 -2.02
N GLU A 63 5.48 -8.59 -2.18
CA GLU A 63 4.10 -8.37 -1.72
C GLU A 63 4.07 -8.08 -0.21
N PHE A 64 4.75 -8.90 0.60
CA PHE A 64 4.87 -8.69 2.04
C PHE A 64 5.48 -7.34 2.43
N VAL A 65 6.55 -6.91 1.75
CA VAL A 65 7.23 -5.63 2.04
C VAL A 65 6.34 -4.43 1.70
N ILE A 66 5.57 -4.53 0.61
CA ILE A 66 4.64 -3.47 0.21
C ILE A 66 3.48 -3.36 1.21
N ASP A 67 2.89 -4.47 1.61
CA ASP A 67 1.80 -4.48 2.60
C ASP A 67 2.27 -3.92 3.95
N ASP A 68 3.43 -4.37 4.44
CA ASP A 68 4.03 -3.86 5.68
C ASP A 68 4.34 -2.36 5.61
N PHE A 69 4.76 -1.85 4.44
CA PHE A 69 4.98 -0.43 4.24
C PHE A 69 3.67 0.37 4.33
N PHE A 70 2.58 -0.12 3.72
CA PHE A 70 1.26 0.51 3.82
C PHE A 70 0.73 0.50 5.25
N ASP A 71 0.85 -0.62 5.97
CA ASP A 71 0.44 -0.70 7.39
C ASP A 71 1.18 0.33 8.26
N VAL A 72 2.50 0.47 8.04
CA VAL A 72 3.31 1.47 8.75
C VAL A 72 2.88 2.89 8.37
N LEU A 73 2.61 3.15 7.09
CA LEU A 73 2.11 4.45 6.65
C LEU A 73 0.75 4.78 7.26
N GLU A 74 -0.21 3.86 7.26
CA GLU A 74 -1.52 4.07 7.87
C GLU A 74 -1.44 4.37 9.38
N SER A 75 -0.44 3.79 10.06
CA SER A 75 -0.23 4.04 11.49
C SER A 75 0.40 5.40 11.80
N GLN A 76 1.21 5.96 10.90
CA GLN A 76 1.99 7.19 11.14
C GLN A 76 1.46 8.42 10.42
N THR A 77 0.80 8.21 9.28
CA THR A 77 0.08 9.24 8.56
C THR A 77 -1.40 8.98 8.77
N ALA A 78 -2.18 10.01 9.09
CA ALA A 78 -3.63 9.93 9.17
C ALA A 78 -4.25 9.71 7.78
N LEU A 79 -3.79 8.71 7.03
CA LEU A 79 -4.40 8.23 5.78
C LEU A 79 -5.85 7.80 6.01
N GLY A 80 -6.26 7.54 7.26
CA GLY A 80 -7.66 7.35 7.62
C GLY A 80 -8.52 8.62 7.67
N ILE A 81 -7.95 9.83 7.63
CA ILE A 81 -8.70 11.11 7.68
C ILE A 81 -8.24 11.98 6.49
N GLY A 82 -8.92 11.83 5.34
CA GLY A 82 -8.68 12.64 4.14
C GLY A 82 -8.05 11.91 2.94
N ASN A 83 -8.01 10.56 2.95
CA ASN A 83 -7.55 9.77 1.79
C ASN A 83 -8.28 10.10 0.49
N ASP A 84 -9.56 10.49 0.54
CA ASP A 84 -10.35 10.79 -0.65
C ASP A 84 -9.68 11.83 -1.54
N THR A 85 -9.08 12.87 -0.94
CA THR A 85 -8.43 13.94 -1.70
C THR A 85 -7.09 13.49 -2.27
N TYR A 86 -6.34 12.69 -1.51
CA TYR A 86 -5.06 12.15 -1.95
C TYR A 86 -5.24 11.09 -3.05
N ILE A 87 -6.18 10.16 -2.87
CA ILE A 87 -6.57 9.13 -3.84
C ILE A 87 -7.13 9.80 -5.10
N ARG A 88 -7.98 10.82 -4.96
CA ARG A 88 -8.47 11.64 -6.09
C ARG A 88 -7.31 12.26 -6.87
N GLY A 89 -6.39 12.95 -6.18
CA GLY A 89 -5.22 13.57 -6.83
C GLY A 89 -4.26 12.55 -7.47
N MET A 90 -4.11 11.37 -6.88
CA MET A 90 -3.32 10.27 -7.46
C MET A 90 -4.00 9.72 -8.73
N LEU A 91 -5.30 9.42 -8.67
CA LEU A 91 -6.06 8.88 -9.79
C LEU A 91 -6.19 9.89 -10.93
N GLU A 92 -6.35 11.18 -10.63
CA GLU A 92 -6.32 12.27 -11.62
C GLU A 92 -4.97 12.34 -12.34
N LYS A 93 -3.85 12.21 -11.61
CA LYS A 93 -2.51 12.17 -12.22
C LYS A 93 -2.28 10.93 -13.07
N ALA A 94 -2.83 9.78 -12.68
CA ALA A 94 -2.64 8.51 -13.38
C ALA A 94 -3.54 8.35 -14.61
N LEU A 95 -4.78 8.87 -14.57
CA LEU A 95 -5.82 8.60 -15.57
C LEU A 95 -6.22 9.85 -16.39
N GLY A 96 -5.77 11.05 -15.99
CA GLY A 96 -6.12 12.31 -16.62
C GLY A 96 -7.63 12.57 -16.58
N ASP A 97 -8.20 13.11 -17.66
CA ASP A 97 -9.62 13.50 -17.75
C ASP A 97 -10.61 12.35 -17.48
N LYS A 98 -10.17 11.09 -17.56
CA LYS A 98 -11.02 9.90 -17.32
C LYS A 98 -11.13 9.53 -15.84
N ALA A 99 -10.34 10.16 -14.98
CA ALA A 99 -10.26 9.80 -13.56
C ALA A 99 -11.58 10.03 -12.82
N GLY A 100 -12.31 11.11 -13.12
CA GLY A 100 -13.50 11.52 -12.35
C GLY A 100 -14.55 10.41 -12.18
N SER A 101 -14.94 9.76 -13.27
CA SER A 101 -15.95 8.69 -13.23
C SER A 101 -15.48 7.42 -12.49
N VAL A 102 -14.17 7.16 -12.49
CA VAL A 102 -13.55 6.03 -11.77
C VAL A 102 -13.41 6.37 -10.29
N ILE A 103 -12.97 7.59 -9.98
CA ILE A 103 -12.84 8.13 -8.63
C ILE A 103 -14.19 8.14 -7.92
N ASP A 104 -15.24 8.64 -8.56
CA ASP A 104 -16.56 8.71 -7.92
C ASP A 104 -17.12 7.31 -7.66
N ARG A 105 -16.85 6.33 -8.53
CA ARG A 105 -17.25 4.93 -8.31
C ARG A 105 -16.48 4.27 -7.15
N ILE A 106 -15.19 4.59 -7.00
CA ILE A 106 -14.32 4.04 -5.94
C ILE A 106 -14.62 4.70 -4.59
N LEU A 107 -14.70 6.03 -4.54
CA LEU A 107 -14.84 6.80 -3.30
C LEU A 107 -16.29 6.82 -2.77
N MET A 108 -17.31 6.90 -3.64
CA MET A 108 -18.71 6.91 -3.16
C MET A 108 -19.24 5.52 -2.84
N GLY A 109 -18.54 4.46 -3.27
CA GLY A 109 -18.96 3.08 -3.07
C GLY A 109 -20.31 2.75 -3.70
N SER A 110 -20.61 1.46 -3.80
CA SER A 110 -21.88 0.93 -4.28
C SER A 110 -23.07 1.18 -3.32
N GLY A 111 -23.19 2.39 -2.75
CA GLY A 111 -24.17 2.73 -1.69
C GLY A 111 -25.34 3.63 -2.14
N SER A 112 -25.27 4.28 -3.30
CA SER A 112 -26.33 5.22 -3.73
C SER A 112 -27.58 4.53 -4.32
N ASN A 113 -27.54 3.24 -4.61
CA ASN A 113 -28.69 2.49 -5.16
C ASN A 113 -29.84 2.30 -4.15
N GLY A 114 -29.56 2.34 -2.84
CA GLY A 114 -30.58 2.19 -1.79
C GLY A 114 -31.44 3.43 -1.57
N LEU A 115 -30.85 4.62 -1.70
CA LEU A 115 -31.55 5.89 -1.49
C LEU A 115 -32.27 6.37 -2.76
N GLU A 116 -31.70 6.13 -3.94
CA GLU A 116 -32.42 6.39 -5.21
C GLU A 116 -33.57 5.41 -5.40
N SER A 117 -33.50 4.14 -4.96
CA SER A 117 -34.66 3.23 -5.03
C SER A 117 -35.83 3.65 -4.13
N MET A 118 -35.57 4.26 -2.97
CA MET A 118 -36.63 4.82 -2.11
C MET A 118 -37.31 6.07 -2.67
N LYS A 119 -36.70 6.78 -3.62
CA LYS A 119 -37.29 7.93 -4.31
C LYS A 119 -38.39 7.52 -5.31
N TRP A 120 -38.38 6.27 -5.74
CA TRP A 120 -39.32 5.70 -6.72
C TRP A 120 -40.31 4.70 -6.11
N MET A 121 -40.24 4.43 -4.80
CA MET A 121 -41.22 3.61 -4.09
C MET A 121 -42.48 4.44 -3.77
N ASP A 122 -43.66 3.89 -4.06
CA ASP A 122 -44.95 4.54 -3.84
C ASP A 122 -45.17 4.77 -2.32
N PRO A 123 -45.61 5.96 -1.85
CA PRO A 123 -45.64 6.31 -0.42
C PRO A 123 -46.43 5.36 0.48
N LYS A 124 -47.41 4.64 -0.09
CA LYS A 124 -48.21 3.66 0.63
C LYS A 124 -47.45 2.39 1.02
N ALA A 125 -46.38 2.05 0.31
CA ALA A 125 -45.57 0.87 0.58
C ALA A 125 -44.52 1.08 1.71
N ILE A 126 -44.34 2.34 2.15
CA ILE A 126 -43.37 2.71 3.21
C ILE A 126 -44.05 2.88 4.58
N ALA A 127 -45.38 2.86 4.63
CA ALA A 127 -46.19 3.23 5.81
C ALA A 127 -46.83 2.06 6.58
N GLU A 128 -46.52 0.80 6.23
CA GLU A 128 -46.83 -0.37 7.08
C GLU A 128 -45.61 -0.86 7.87
#